data_AF-A0A522QLT3-F1
#
_entry.id   AF-A0A522QLT3-F1
#
_cell.length_a   1.000
_cell.length_b   1.000
_cell.length_c   1.000
_cell.angle_alpha   90.00
_cell.angle_beta   90.00
_cell.angle_gamma   90.00
#
_symmetry.space_group_name_H-M   'P 1'
#
loop_
_entity.id
_entity.type
_entity.pdbx_description
1 polymer ?
#
loop_
_entity_poly.entity_id
_entity_poly.type
_entity_poly.pdbx_seq_one_letter_code
_entity_poly.pdbx_strand_id
1 'polypeptide(L)'
;MKKSVLVVGAIVVLAVAYVGASWYVGKRAEALVRQVVQADNQQIRQVLGAHGTSATLSVASYRRGVFSSDAVYALSVRDARGAVAEFKLADHIEHGPFPLSRVEKGKLRPLMV
;
A
#
# COMPACT_ATOMS: atom_id res chain seq x y z
N MET A 1 -16.03 -2.59 -41.44
CA MET A 1 -16.34 -3.58 -40.38
C MET A 1 -15.10 -4.27 -39.80
N LYS A 2 -14.16 -4.83 -40.59
CA LYS A 2 -12.96 -5.52 -40.05
C LYS A 2 -12.05 -4.65 -39.15
N LYS A 3 -11.87 -3.37 -39.48
CA LYS A 3 -11.06 -2.43 -38.68
C LYS A 3 -11.65 -2.16 -37.29
N SER A 4 -12.98 -2.08 -37.19
CA SER A 4 -13.68 -1.84 -35.92
C SER A 4 -13.53 -3.03 -34.96
N VAL A 5 -13.59 -4.26 -35.47
CA VAL A 5 -13.36 -5.48 -34.66
C VAL A 5 -11.93 -5.52 -34.14
N LEU A 6 -10.95 -5.17 -34.98
CA LEU A 6 -9.54 -5.11 -34.58
C LEU A 6 -9.29 -4.07 -33.48
N VAL A 7 -9.88 -2.88 -33.60
CA VAL A 7 -9.77 -1.80 -32.60
C VAL A 7 -10.41 -2.21 -31.28
N VAL A 8 -11.62 -2.78 -31.31
CA VAL A 8 -12.29 -3.28 -30.10
C VAL A 8 -11.45 -4.36 -29.42
N GLY A 9 -10.91 -5.31 -30.19
CA GLY A 9 -10.03 -6.35 -29.66
C GLY A 9 -8.79 -5.78 -28.97
N ALA A 10 -8.13 -4.79 -29.57
CA ALA A 10 -6.96 -4.14 -28.98
C ALA A 10 -7.28 -3.45 -27.64
N ILE A 11 -8.42 -2.74 -27.56
CA ILE A 11 -8.86 -2.08 -26.32
C ILE A 11 -9.09 -3.11 -25.20
N VAL A 12 -9.73 -4.23 -25.52
CA VAL A 12 -9.97 -5.30 -24.54
C VAL A 12 -8.66 -5.88 -24.01
N VAL A 13 -7.69 -6.16 -24.90
CA VAL A 13 -6.37 -6.66 -24.48
C VAL A 13 -5.66 -5.66 -23.57
N LEU A 14 -5.67 -4.37 -23.91
CA LEU A 14 -5.07 -3.32 -23.08
C LEU A 14 -5.74 -3.21 -21.71
N ALA A 15 -7.07 -3.29 -21.65
CA ALA A 15 -7.82 -3.25 -20.40
C ALA A 15 -7.46 -4.43 -19.48
N VAL A 16 -7.42 -5.65 -20.02
CA VAL A 16 -7.03 -6.85 -19.27
C VAL A 16 -5.59 -6.75 -18.77
N ALA A 17 -4.67 -6.30 -19.64
CA ALA A 17 -3.27 -6.11 -19.26
C ALA A 17 -3.12 -5.09 -18.12
N TYR A 18 -3.85 -3.98 -18.18
CA TYR A 18 -3.82 -2.94 -17.15
C TYR A 18 -4.39 -3.42 -15.80
N VAL A 19 -5.50 -4.16 -15.79
CA VAL A 19 -6.07 -4.80 -14.59
C VAL A 19 -5.05 -5.75 -13.95
N GLY A 20 -4.43 -6.63 -14.75
CA GLY A 20 -3.45 -7.60 -14.28
C GLY A 20 -2.19 -6.92 -13.71
N ALA A 21 -1.67 -5.91 -14.40
CA ALA A 21 -0.54 -5.11 -13.91
C ALA A 21 -0.88 -4.38 -12.61
N SER A 22 -2.08 -3.81 -12.51
CA SER A 22 -2.52 -3.08 -11.31
C SER A 22 -2.59 -4.00 -10.08
N TRP A 23 -3.20 -5.17 -10.24
CA TRP A 23 -3.24 -6.18 -9.18
C TRP A 23 -1.85 -6.65 -8.74
N TYR A 24 -0.91 -6.80 -9.68
CA TYR A 24 0.46 -7.19 -9.38
C TYR A 24 1.22 -6.11 -8.61
N VAL A 25 1.09 -4.83 -9.01
CA VAL A 25 1.67 -3.71 -8.27
C VAL A 25 1.06 -3.62 -6.86
N GLY A 26 -0.25 -3.84 -6.71
CA GLY A 26 -0.88 -3.92 -5.39
C GLY A 26 -0.28 -5.00 -4.49
N LYS A 27 0.10 -6.16 -5.06
CA LYS A 27 0.80 -7.23 -4.31
C LYS A 27 2.19 -6.75 -3.84
N ARG A 28 2.90 -6.02 -4.69
CA ARG A 28 4.22 -5.44 -4.35
C ARG A 28 4.09 -4.36 -3.28
N ALA A 29 3.07 -3.50 -3.37
CA ALA A 29 2.77 -2.50 -2.36
C ALA A 29 2.50 -3.13 -0.98
N GLU A 30 1.71 -4.21 -0.92
CA GLU A 30 1.48 -4.93 0.34
C GLU A 30 2.78 -5.47 0.95
N ALA A 31 3.63 -6.08 0.13
CA ALA A 31 4.94 -6.59 0.58
C ALA A 31 5.84 -5.46 1.10
N LEU A 32 5.90 -4.35 0.38
CA LEU A 32 6.68 -3.17 0.76
C LEU A 32 6.18 -2.58 2.09
N VAL A 33 4.87 -2.41 2.26
CA VAL A 33 4.28 -1.91 3.51
C VAL A 33 4.70 -2.78 4.69
N ARG A 34 4.62 -4.10 4.56
CA ARG A 34 5.02 -5.03 5.63
C ARG A 34 6.53 -4.96 5.90
N GLN A 35 7.35 -4.82 4.86
CA GLN A 35 8.79 -4.67 4.98
C GLN A 35 9.16 -3.37 5.70
N VAL A 36 8.55 -2.24 5.34
CA VAL A 36 8.77 -0.94 5.98
C VAL A 36 8.36 -1.01 7.44
N VAL A 37 7.19 -1.56 7.78
CA VAL A 37 6.78 -1.73 9.19
C VAL A 37 7.77 -2.59 9.98
N GLN A 38 8.35 -3.62 9.38
CA GLN A 38 9.39 -4.42 10.04
C GLN A 38 10.67 -3.62 10.27
N ALA A 39 11.12 -2.85 9.27
CA ALA A 39 12.29 -1.98 9.38
C ALA A 39 12.08 -0.87 10.44
N ASP A 40 10.92 -0.21 10.41
CA ASP A 40 10.56 0.82 11.37
C ASP A 40 10.55 0.27 12.80
N ASN A 41 10.04 -0.95 13.00
CA ASN A 41 10.11 -1.59 14.32
C ASN A 41 11.55 -1.87 14.79
N GLN A 42 12.47 -2.19 13.88
CA GLN A 42 13.88 -2.34 14.24
C GLN A 42 14.45 -0.99 14.72
N GLN A 43 14.15 0.09 14.00
CA GLN A 43 14.58 1.43 14.38
C GLN A 43 13.93 1.93 15.68
N ILE A 44 12.63 1.70 15.88
CA ILE A 44 11.91 2.03 17.11
C ILE A 44 12.56 1.35 18.31
N ARG A 45 12.92 0.07 18.20
CA ARG A 45 13.61 -0.65 19.29
C ARG A 45 14.98 -0.06 19.60
N GLN A 46 15.75 0.34 18.59
CA GLN A 46 17.05 0.98 18.78
C GLN A 46 16.93 2.33 19.50
N VAL A 47 15.92 3.13 19.15
CA VAL A 47 15.73 4.48 19.70
C VAL A 47 15.09 4.44 21.09
N LEU A 48 13.99 3.70 21.26
CA LEU A 48 13.21 3.71 22.50
C LEU A 48 13.68 2.68 23.54
N GLY A 49 14.31 1.59 23.11
CA GLY A 49 14.76 0.52 24.01
C GLY A 49 15.73 1.01 25.10
N ALA A 50 16.49 2.08 24.83
CA ALA A 50 17.39 2.71 25.79
C ALA A 50 16.67 3.50 26.91
N HIS A 51 15.37 3.79 26.76
CA HIS A 51 14.61 4.70 27.64
C HIS A 51 13.54 3.99 28.48
N GLY A 52 13.55 2.65 28.55
CA GLY A 52 12.56 1.87 29.31
C GLY A 52 11.12 1.97 28.79
N THR A 53 10.93 2.60 27.63
CA THR A 53 9.66 2.72 26.90
C THR A 53 9.74 1.82 25.68
N SER A 54 8.69 1.08 25.36
CA SER A 54 8.63 0.29 24.12
C SER A 54 7.48 0.74 23.25
N ALA A 55 7.71 0.74 21.94
CA ALA A 55 6.64 0.92 20.97
C ALA A 55 6.74 -0.17 19.90
N THR A 56 5.61 -0.54 19.34
CA THR A 56 5.51 -1.53 18.26
C THR A 56 4.49 -1.07 17.25
N LEU A 57 4.93 -0.93 16.00
CA LEU A 57 4.07 -0.66 14.86
C LEU A 57 3.63 -1.99 14.24
N SER A 58 2.37 -2.10 13.85
CA SER A 58 1.84 -3.30 13.21
C SER A 58 0.85 -2.96 12.11
N VAL A 59 0.67 -3.88 11.15
CA VAL A 59 -0.40 -3.81 10.16
C VAL A 59 -1.59 -4.57 10.71
N ALA A 60 -2.54 -3.86 11.33
CA ALA A 60 -3.73 -4.44 11.95
C ALA A 60 -4.69 -5.04 10.91
N SER A 61 -4.83 -4.40 9.75
CA SER A 61 -5.53 -4.98 8.60
C SER A 61 -4.97 -4.45 7.28
N TYR A 62 -5.06 -5.25 6.23
CA TYR A 62 -4.70 -4.85 4.87
C TYR A 62 -5.68 -5.52 3.89
N ARG A 63 -6.50 -4.72 3.21
CA ARG A 63 -7.47 -5.17 2.21
C ARG A 63 -7.01 -4.74 0.83
N ARG A 64 -6.53 -5.71 0.05
CA ARG A 64 -6.01 -5.47 -1.30
C ARG A 64 -7.12 -5.54 -2.35
N GLY A 65 -7.34 -4.44 -3.06
CA GLY A 65 -8.13 -4.38 -4.30
C GLY A 65 -7.25 -4.44 -5.56
N VAL A 66 -7.86 -4.18 -6.72
CA VAL A 66 -7.17 -4.21 -8.02
C VAL A 66 -6.38 -2.93 -8.29
N PHE A 67 -6.92 -1.76 -7.92
CA PHE A 67 -6.32 -0.44 -8.16
C PHE A 67 -5.99 0.34 -6.89
N SER A 68 -6.50 -0.13 -5.75
CA SER A 68 -6.24 0.46 -4.45
C SER A 68 -6.25 -0.60 -3.35
N SER A 69 -5.74 -0.25 -2.18
CA SER A 69 -5.79 -1.07 -0.97
C SER A 69 -6.14 -0.18 0.22
N ASP A 70 -6.86 -0.73 1.19
CA ASP A 70 -7.07 -0.07 2.48
C ASP A 70 -6.22 -0.76 3.54
N ALA A 71 -5.45 0.02 4.28
CA ALA A 71 -4.62 -0.46 5.38
C ALA A 71 -5.05 0.17 6.70
N VAL A 72 -4.94 -0.58 7.79
CA VAL A 72 -5.03 -0.04 9.14
C VAL A 72 -3.75 -0.40 9.87
N TYR A 73 -3.02 0.61 10.29
CA TYR A 73 -1.83 0.48 11.12
C TYR A 73 -2.20 0.64 12.59
N ALA A 74 -1.57 -0.11 13.47
CA ALA A 74 -1.70 0.03 14.91
C ALA A 74 -0.33 0.26 15.54
N LEU A 75 -0.19 1.38 16.26
CA LEU A 75 0.96 1.70 17.08
C LEU A 75 0.61 1.45 18.54
N SER A 76 1.26 0.45 19.13
CA SER A 76 1.16 0.16 20.56
C SER A 76 2.36 0.75 21.28
N VAL A 77 2.13 1.58 22.29
CA VAL A 77 3.17 2.20 23.11
C VAL A 77 2.98 1.74 24.55
N ARG A 78 4.06 1.26 25.17
CA ARG A 78 4.13 0.92 26.58
C ARG A 78 5.15 1.82 27.27
N ASP A 79 4.70 2.57 28.26
CA ASP A 79 5.58 3.42 29.06
C ASP A 79 6.39 2.61 30.09
N ALA A 80 7.34 3.27 30.75
CA ALA A 80 8.18 2.66 31.79
C ALA A 80 7.40 2.20 33.04
N ARG A 81 6.15 2.66 33.21
CA ARG A 81 5.25 2.26 34.31
C ARG A 81 4.34 1.10 33.90
N GLY A 82 4.43 0.63 32.66
CA GLY A 82 3.68 -0.49 32.12
C GLY A 82 2.31 -0.12 31.53
N ALA A 83 1.93 1.15 31.51
CA ALA A 83 0.69 1.60 30.88
C ALA A 83 0.79 1.45 29.37
N VAL A 84 -0.28 0.97 28.73
CA VAL A 84 -0.34 0.70 27.29
C VAL A 84 -1.34 1.65 26.63
N ALA A 85 -0.92 2.33 25.59
CA ALA A 85 -1.77 3.10 24.69
C ALA A 85 -1.70 2.51 23.27
N GLU A 86 -2.83 2.46 22.58
CA GLU A 86 -2.92 1.99 21.20
C GLU A 86 -3.50 3.11 20.32
N PHE A 87 -2.83 3.40 19.21
CA PHE A 87 -3.28 4.36 18.20
C PHE A 87 -3.46 3.64 16.88
N LYS A 88 -4.60 3.86 16.21
CA LYS A 88 -4.90 3.28 14.90
C LYS A 88 -4.95 4.36 13.82
N LEU A 89 -4.29 4.08 12.70
CA LEU A 89 -4.28 4.94 11.52
C LEU A 89 -4.85 4.16 10.34
N ALA A 90 -5.91 4.68 9.73
CA ALA A 90 -6.43 4.17 8.47
C ALA A 90 -5.76 4.88 7.29
N ASP A 91 -5.43 4.12 6.25
CA ASP A 91 -4.78 4.62 5.04
C ASP A 91 -5.45 4.03 3.79
N HIS A 92 -5.55 4.84 2.75
CA HIS A 92 -6.06 4.47 1.44
C HIS A 92 -4.95 4.59 0.41
N ILE A 93 -4.48 3.43 -0.07
CA ILE A 93 -3.29 3.30 -0.89
C ILE A 93 -3.72 3.04 -2.33
N GLU A 94 -3.63 4.05 -3.18
CA GLU A 94 -3.76 3.83 -4.63
C GLU A 94 -2.51 3.18 -5.20
N HIS A 95 -2.70 2.21 -6.10
CA HIS A 95 -1.60 1.48 -6.72
C HIS A 95 -1.91 1.14 -8.18
N GLY A 96 -1.01 0.40 -8.80
CA GLY A 96 -1.01 0.12 -10.23
C GLY A 96 -0.03 0.99 -10.99
N PRO A 97 0.28 0.61 -12.24
CA PRO A 97 1.24 1.34 -13.06
C PRO A 97 0.80 2.78 -13.30
N PHE A 98 -0.50 3.04 -13.34
CA PHE A 98 -1.09 4.37 -13.48
C PHE A 98 -2.28 4.50 -12.52
N PRO A 99 -2.13 5.08 -11.32
CA PRO A 99 -3.25 5.25 -10.38
C PRO A 99 -4.37 6.08 -10.98
N LEU A 100 -5.63 5.70 -10.70
CA LEU A 100 -6.80 6.32 -11.29
C LEU A 100 -6.88 7.83 -11.00
N SER A 101 -6.63 8.27 -9.76
CA SER A 101 -6.64 9.70 -9.43
C SER A 101 -5.61 10.53 -10.20
N ARG A 102 -4.53 9.90 -10.69
CA ARG A 102 -3.53 10.56 -11.53
C ARG A 102 -3.97 10.58 -12.99
N VAL A 103 -4.56 9.50 -13.48
CA VAL A 103 -5.12 9.43 -14.83
C VAL A 103 -6.22 10.47 -15.01
N GLU A 104 -7.13 10.60 -14.03
CA GLU A 104 -8.18 11.64 -14.02
C GLU A 104 -7.63 13.06 -14.11
N LYS A 105 -6.43 13.28 -13.56
CA LYS A 105 -5.71 14.57 -13.61
C LYS A 105 -4.81 14.72 -14.84
N GLY A 106 -4.90 13.82 -15.82
CA GLY A 106 -4.06 13.81 -17.03
C GLY A 106 -2.59 13.46 -16.77
N LYS A 107 -2.25 12.96 -15.58
CA LYS A 107 -0.88 12.60 -15.19
C LYS A 107 -0.59 11.15 -15.54
N LEU A 108 -0.29 10.91 -16.81
CA LEU A 108 -0.07 9.57 -17.39
C LEU A 108 1.36 9.03 -17.23
N ARG A 109 2.16 9.59 -16.30
CA ARG A 109 3.51 9.04 -16.01
C ARG A 109 3.37 7.87 -15.03
N PRO A 110 4.03 6.72 -15.29
CA PRO A 110 3.96 5.59 -14.37
C PRO A 110 4.47 5.96 -12.97
N LEU A 111 3.89 5.36 -11.93
CA LEU A 111 4.53 5.35 -10.62
C LEU A 111 5.63 4.29 -10.62
N MET A 112 6.86 4.72 -10.35
CA MET A 112 7.96 3.81 -10.05
C MET A 112 7.91 3.53 -8.55
N VAL A 113 7.72 2.25 -8.19
CA VAL A 113 7.72 1.74 -6.81
C VAL A 113 8.94 0.85 -6.65
#